data_AF-A0A7S1H5Z6-F1
#
_entry.id   AF-A0A7S1H5Z6-F1
#
_cell.length_a   1.000
_cell.length_b   1.000
_cell.length_c   1.000
_cell.angle_alpha   90.00
_cell.angle_beta   90.00
_cell.angle_gamma   90.00
#
_symmetry.space_group_name_H-M   'P 1'
#
loop_
_entity.id
_entity.type
_entity.pdbx_description
1 polymer ?
#
loop_
_entity_poly.entity_id
_entity_poly.type
_entity_poly.pdbx_seq_one_letter_code
_entity_poly.pdbx_strand_id
1 'polypeptide(L)'
;SSDCEWRGGSCEPVQSDESFGVRLGCPVGQYDELATIFFGTREHSIVRLITQAFPHVPFSNGSLLVAGVTYLFLMLITYGCSFPAGLFMPSVLVGAALGRLVGQLVKTYVDSRVFSGAYALAGAAAMLGGVQRATISLIVIIIEGTANVHFLLPIVVTTCTAKFVGNAFGREGVYEIGLRRKRLRFLEHEPGWLLDLCTAGDVMAHPVVSLSVIDTIGNIVRALSSSRHNGFPVLSLGAGGGRLEGTVLRSQLRHMLSARFAGGV
;
A
#
# COMPACT_ATOMS: atom_id res chain seq x y z
N SER A 1 19.64 -1.97 45.94
CA SER A 1 18.97 -2.49 44.74
C SER A 1 18.25 -1.33 44.11
N SER A 2 18.60 -1.05 42.87
CA SER A 2 18.21 0.13 42.09
C SER A 2 16.75 0.05 41.66
N ASP A 3 15.93 0.98 42.13
CA ASP A 3 14.63 1.28 41.53
C ASP A 3 14.89 1.91 40.16
N CYS A 4 14.82 1.10 39.10
CA CYS A 4 14.69 1.59 37.73
C CYS A 4 13.29 2.19 37.57
N GLU A 5 13.12 3.41 38.08
CA GLU A 5 11.93 4.22 37.91
C GLU A 5 11.87 4.67 36.45
N TRP A 6 11.10 3.94 35.62
CA TRP A 6 10.79 4.34 34.25
C TRP A 6 9.93 5.62 34.28
N ARG A 7 10.56 6.79 34.33
CA ARG A 7 9.89 8.10 34.45
C ARG A 7 9.21 8.60 33.15
N GLY A 8 9.13 7.76 32.12
CA GLY A 8 8.59 8.16 30.80
C GLY A 8 7.11 7.82 30.59
N GLY A 9 6.57 6.82 31.29
CA GLY A 9 5.20 6.34 31.13
C GLY A 9 4.29 6.79 32.28
N SER A 10 3.05 7.16 31.95
CA SER A 10 2.00 7.36 32.96
C SER A 10 1.40 6.01 33.33
N CYS A 11 1.27 5.74 34.64
CA CYS A 11 0.58 4.54 35.13
C CYS A 11 -0.92 4.79 35.25
N GLU A 12 -1.72 4.01 34.54
CA GLU A 12 -3.18 4.10 34.54
C GLU A 12 -3.81 2.85 35.17
N PRO A 13 -4.96 2.95 35.86
CA PRO A 13 -5.63 1.80 36.46
C PRO A 13 -6.26 0.88 35.41
N VAL A 14 -6.11 -0.43 35.60
CA VAL A 14 -6.75 -1.45 34.75
C VAL A 14 -8.25 -1.47 35.07
N GLN A 15 -9.11 -1.10 34.11
CA GLN A 15 -10.57 -0.97 34.30
C GLN A 15 -11.39 -2.22 33.95
N SER A 16 -10.78 -3.30 33.45
CA SER A 16 -11.53 -4.52 33.07
C SER A 16 -10.64 -5.76 33.02
N ASP A 17 -11.20 -6.92 33.40
CA ASP A 17 -10.62 -8.28 33.48
C ASP A 17 -10.06 -8.88 32.17
N GLU A 18 -9.84 -8.06 31.15
CA GLU A 18 -9.22 -8.50 29.89
C GLU A 18 -7.70 -8.39 29.98
N SER A 19 -6.98 -9.28 29.29
CA SER A 19 -5.52 -9.29 29.14
C SER A 19 -4.99 -8.11 28.32
N PHE A 20 -5.32 -6.88 28.75
CA PHE A 20 -4.94 -5.63 28.13
C PHE A 20 -4.01 -4.84 29.05
N GLY A 21 -2.86 -4.42 28.52
CA GLY A 21 -1.89 -3.60 29.23
C GLY A 21 -0.61 -4.36 29.57
N VAL A 22 0.53 -3.72 29.31
CA VAL A 22 1.83 -4.20 29.76
C VAL A 22 2.19 -3.45 31.03
N ARG A 23 2.48 -4.18 32.10
CA ARG A 23 2.95 -3.60 33.36
C ARG A 23 4.48 -3.53 33.35
N LEU A 24 5.02 -2.34 33.17
CA LEU A 24 6.44 -2.02 33.37
C LEU A 24 6.53 -0.89 34.41
N GLY A 25 7.22 -1.11 35.52
CA GLY A 25 7.46 -0.05 36.52
C GLY A 25 6.23 0.44 37.33
N CYS A 26 5.01 -0.02 37.03
CA CYS A 26 3.78 0.39 37.73
C CYS A 26 3.35 -0.58 38.85
N PRO A 27 2.64 -0.08 39.89
CA PRO A 27 2.11 -0.90 40.98
C PRO A 27 1.04 -1.89 40.51
N VAL A 28 0.72 -2.88 41.35
CA VAL A 28 -0.25 -3.94 41.04
C VAL A 28 -1.63 -3.32 40.77
N GLY A 29 -2.25 -3.69 39.65
CA GLY A 29 -3.54 -3.14 39.20
C GLY A 29 -3.44 -1.91 38.28
N GLN A 30 -2.21 -1.48 37.94
CA GLN A 30 -1.96 -0.43 36.96
C GLN A 30 -1.14 -0.95 35.77
N TYR A 31 -1.30 -0.32 34.61
CA TYR A 31 -0.52 -0.58 33.40
C TYR A 31 0.21 0.70 32.95
N ASP A 32 1.33 0.52 32.25
CA ASP A 32 2.07 1.64 31.63
C ASP A 32 1.50 1.87 30.23
N GLU A 33 1.00 3.08 29.96
CA GLU A 33 0.43 3.46 28.67
C GLU A 33 1.41 3.27 27.51
N LEU A 34 2.64 3.77 27.66
CA LEU A 34 3.65 3.78 26.62
C LEU A 34 4.13 2.35 26.35
N ALA A 35 4.40 1.58 27.41
CA ALA A 35 4.75 0.17 27.32
C ALA A 35 3.66 -0.64 26.64
N THR A 36 2.39 -0.33 26.90
CA THR A 36 1.25 -1.00 26.29
C THR A 36 1.17 -0.71 24.80
N ILE A 37 1.46 0.52 24.37
CA ILE A 37 1.51 0.86 22.95
C ILE A 37 2.65 0.12 22.24
N PHE A 38 3.84 0.03 22.87
CA PHE A 38 5.02 -0.59 22.25
C PHE A 38 5.05 -2.12 22.26
N PHE A 39 4.76 -2.70 23.42
CA PHE A 39 4.94 -4.13 23.70
C PHE A 39 3.61 -4.88 23.80
N GLY A 40 2.49 -4.17 23.82
CA GLY A 40 1.18 -4.78 23.72
C GLY A 40 0.90 -5.35 22.33
N THR A 41 -0.15 -6.15 22.26
CA THR A 41 -0.69 -6.62 20.98
C THR A 41 -1.23 -5.43 20.18
N ARG A 42 -0.70 -5.24 18.97
CA ARG A 42 -1.05 -4.11 18.08
C ARG A 42 -2.55 -3.96 17.85
N GLU A 43 -3.28 -5.07 17.74
CA GLU A 43 -4.73 -5.09 17.53
C GLU A 43 -5.46 -4.40 18.69
N HIS A 44 -5.20 -4.82 19.93
CA HIS A 44 -5.80 -4.18 21.10
C HIS A 44 -5.37 -2.72 21.27
N SER A 45 -4.10 -2.38 20.96
CA SER A 45 -3.62 -0.99 21.02
C SER A 45 -4.35 -0.09 20.01
N ILE A 46 -4.56 -0.56 18.78
CA ILE A 46 -5.31 0.18 17.74
C ILE A 46 -6.77 0.35 18.16
N VAL A 47 -7.43 -0.72 18.61
CA VAL A 47 -8.82 -0.65 19.06
C VAL A 47 -8.96 0.35 20.21
N ARG A 48 -8.03 0.38 21.16
CA ARG A 48 -8.05 1.32 22.30
C ARG A 48 -7.68 2.75 21.93
N LEU A 49 -6.89 2.95 20.87
CA LEU A 49 -6.64 4.27 20.29
C LEU A 49 -7.85 4.83 19.53
N ILE A 50 -8.68 3.97 18.93
CA ILE A 50 -9.87 4.40 18.16
C ILE A 50 -11.11 4.52 19.05
N THR A 51 -11.22 3.67 20.08
CA THR A 51 -12.34 3.72 21.03
C THR A 51 -12.07 4.73 22.16
N GLN A 52 -13.13 5.26 22.77
CA GLN A 52 -13.02 5.92 24.06
C GLN A 52 -13.27 4.87 25.15
N ALA A 53 -12.31 4.69 26.06
CA ALA A 53 -12.61 4.19 27.38
C ALA A 53 -13.09 5.39 28.21
N PHE A 54 -14.39 5.54 28.43
CA PHE A 54 -14.88 6.37 29.54
C PHE A 54 -14.55 5.61 30.84
N PRO A 55 -14.02 6.26 31.91
CA PRO A 55 -14.13 7.69 32.24
C PRO A 55 -12.82 8.51 32.19
N HIS A 56 -11.67 7.93 31.85
CA HIS A 56 -10.38 8.65 31.81
C HIS A 56 -9.84 8.77 30.38
N VAL A 57 -9.15 9.87 30.08
CA VAL A 57 -8.41 10.03 28.83
C VAL A 57 -7.23 9.05 28.90
N PRO A 58 -7.27 7.89 28.23
CA PRO A 58 -6.41 6.75 28.59
C PRO A 58 -4.96 6.89 28.08
N PHE A 59 -4.62 8.05 27.52
CA PHE A 59 -3.30 8.30 26.94
C PHE A 59 -2.91 9.76 27.15
N SER A 60 -1.74 9.99 27.74
CA SER A 60 -1.10 11.30 27.80
C SER A 60 -0.70 11.81 26.41
N ASN A 61 -0.78 13.13 26.19
CA ASN A 61 -0.33 13.75 24.94
C ASN A 61 1.15 13.45 24.63
N GLY A 62 1.98 13.39 25.69
CA GLY A 62 3.41 13.09 25.57
C GLY A 62 3.67 11.65 25.14
N SER A 63 2.95 10.68 25.69
CA SER A 63 3.13 9.26 25.36
C SER A 63 2.71 8.98 23.91
N LEU A 64 1.63 9.59 23.43
CA LEU A 64 1.19 9.49 22.03
C LEU A 64 2.19 10.09 21.04
N LEU A 65 2.76 11.26 21.36
CA LEU A 65 3.75 11.90 20.49
C LEU A 65 5.02 11.05 20.39
N VAL A 66 5.53 10.58 21.53
CA VAL A 66 6.71 9.72 21.58
C VAL A 66 6.44 8.45 20.77
N ALA A 67 5.34 7.75 21.05
CA ALA A 67 4.98 6.53 20.33
C ALA A 67 4.82 6.74 18.82
N GLY A 68 4.11 7.80 18.42
CA GLY A 68 3.90 8.12 16.99
C GLY A 68 5.22 8.36 16.25
N VAL A 69 6.12 9.16 16.81
CA VAL A 69 7.41 9.48 16.20
C VAL A 69 8.34 8.26 16.15
N THR A 70 8.41 7.49 17.23
CA THR A 70 9.25 6.28 17.26
C THR A 70 8.74 5.22 16.30
N TYR A 71 7.41 5.00 16.22
CA TYR A 71 6.84 4.02 15.29
C TYR A 71 7.02 4.45 13.84
N LEU A 72 6.95 5.76 13.55
CA LEU A 72 7.27 6.29 12.24
C LEU A 72 8.71 5.97 11.84
N PHE A 73 9.68 6.19 12.75
CA PHE A 73 11.07 5.89 12.49
C PHE A 73 11.34 4.39 12.33
N LEU A 74 10.76 3.56 13.19
CA LEU A 74 10.82 2.10 13.10
C LEU A 74 10.21 1.58 11.80
N MET A 75 9.10 2.17 11.35
CA MET A 75 8.47 1.85 10.07
C MET A 75 9.40 2.14 8.90
N LEU A 76 10.10 3.28 8.90
CA LEU A 76 11.07 3.64 7.86
C LEU A 76 12.25 2.67 7.82
N ILE A 77 12.81 2.31 8.98
CA ILE A 77 13.90 1.33 9.07
C ILE A 77 13.45 -0.03 8.54
N THR A 78 12.29 -0.52 9.01
CA THR A 78 11.78 -1.84 8.65
C THR A 78 11.46 -1.94 7.16
N TYR A 79 10.95 -0.87 6.55
CA TYR A 79 10.72 -0.83 5.10
C TYR A 79 12.01 -0.89 4.28
N GLY A 80 13.11 -0.35 4.81
CA GLY A 80 14.43 -0.44 4.19
C GLY A 80 15.08 -1.82 4.29
N CYS A 81 14.61 -2.67 5.20
CA CYS A 81 15.13 -4.01 5.41
C CYS A 81 14.58 -5.01 4.38
N SER A 82 15.39 -6.00 3.99
CA SER A 82 15.03 -7.05 3.02
C SER A 82 14.12 -8.15 3.60
N PHE A 83 13.30 -7.84 4.59
CA PHE A 83 12.41 -8.81 5.24
C PHE A 83 10.97 -8.67 4.73
N PRO A 84 10.22 -9.78 4.51
CA PRO A 84 8.82 -9.71 4.11
C PRO A 84 7.95 -9.17 5.25
N ALA A 85 7.64 -7.86 5.20
CA ALA A 85 6.77 -7.19 6.16
C ALA A 85 5.69 -6.35 5.48
N GLY A 86 4.53 -6.23 6.12
CA GLY A 86 3.44 -5.37 5.67
C GLY A 86 3.54 -3.95 6.26
N LEU A 87 3.21 -2.93 5.46
CA LEU A 87 3.18 -1.53 5.89
C LEU A 87 1.82 -1.06 6.43
N PHE A 88 0.78 -1.87 6.28
CA PHE A 88 -0.59 -1.48 6.61
C PHE A 88 -0.76 -1.21 8.12
N MET A 89 -0.52 -2.21 8.96
CA MET A 89 -0.65 -2.09 10.42
C MET A 89 0.21 -0.98 11.06
N PRO A 90 1.52 -0.84 10.75
CA PRO A 90 2.31 0.25 11.34
C PRO A 90 1.81 1.64 10.91
N SER A 91 1.31 1.79 9.68
CA SER A 91 0.73 3.05 9.21
C SER A 91 -0.55 3.41 9.97
N VAL A 92 -1.42 2.42 10.23
CA VAL A 92 -2.63 2.59 11.05
C VAL A 92 -2.25 3.06 12.44
N LEU A 93 -1.27 2.42 13.08
CA LEU A 93 -0.86 2.74 14.45
C LEU A 93 -0.30 4.15 14.56
N VAL A 94 0.62 4.55 13.66
CA VAL A 94 1.19 5.91 13.63
C VAL A 94 0.10 6.94 13.38
N GLY A 95 -0.78 6.70 12.40
CA GLY A 95 -1.87 7.61 12.09
C GLY A 95 -2.91 7.72 13.21
N ALA A 96 -3.23 6.61 13.89
CA ALA A 96 -4.14 6.59 15.03
C ALA A 96 -3.56 7.33 16.24
N ALA A 97 -2.28 7.14 16.54
CA ALA A 97 -1.61 7.84 17.65
C ALA A 97 -1.57 9.36 17.41
N LEU A 98 -1.13 9.80 16.23
CA LEU A 98 -1.07 11.22 15.87
C LEU A 98 -2.47 11.84 15.72
N GLY A 99 -3.41 11.10 15.13
CA GLY A 99 -4.80 11.53 15.02
C GLY A 99 -5.45 11.71 16.39
N ARG A 100 -5.20 10.79 17.34
CA ARG A 100 -5.73 10.90 18.70
C ARG A 100 -5.12 12.10 19.43
N LEU A 101 -3.83 12.36 19.26
CA LEU A 101 -3.17 13.55 19.80
C LEU A 101 -3.85 14.83 19.29
N VAL A 102 -4.11 14.94 17.99
CA VAL A 102 -4.87 16.08 17.43
C VAL A 102 -6.27 16.15 18.03
N GLY A 103 -6.98 15.03 18.14
CA GLY A 103 -8.31 14.97 18.76
C GLY A 103 -8.33 15.44 20.21
N GLN A 104 -7.30 15.12 21.00
CA GLN A 104 -7.15 15.60 22.38
C GLN A 104 -6.88 17.10 22.44
N LEU A 105 -6.01 17.62 21.57
CA LEU A 105 -5.76 19.07 21.48
C LEU A 105 -7.04 19.83 21.10
N VAL A 106 -7.79 19.34 20.11
CA VAL A 106 -9.08 19.94 19.73
C VAL A 106 -10.08 19.87 20.89
N LYS A 107 -10.11 18.76 21.63
CA LYS A 107 -10.96 18.62 22.82
C LYS A 107 -10.61 19.63 23.92
N THR A 108 -9.34 19.93 24.10
CA THR A 108 -8.85 20.89 25.11
C THR A 108 -9.06 22.35 24.70
N TYR A 109 -8.81 22.69 23.44
CA TYR A 109 -8.77 24.09 22.98
C TYR A 109 -10.04 24.56 22.26
N VAL A 110 -10.89 23.65 21.76
CA VAL A 110 -12.05 24.00 20.91
C VAL A 110 -13.38 23.60 21.57
N ASP A 111 -13.65 22.30 21.74
CA ASP A 111 -14.89 21.82 22.36
C ASP A 111 -14.64 20.49 23.10
N SER A 112 -15.01 20.46 24.38
CA SER A 112 -14.84 19.29 25.26
C SER A 112 -15.71 18.09 24.87
N ARG A 113 -16.74 18.29 24.02
CA ARG A 113 -17.63 17.23 23.51
C ARG A 113 -17.05 16.47 22.32
N VAL A 114 -15.86 16.84 21.85
CA VAL A 114 -15.22 16.18 20.71
C VAL A 114 -14.79 14.75 21.06
N PHE A 115 -15.19 13.82 20.19
CA PHE A 115 -14.80 12.42 20.27
C PHE A 115 -13.38 12.21 19.71
N SER A 116 -12.39 12.10 20.60
CA SER A 116 -10.97 11.92 20.22
C SER A 116 -10.72 10.67 19.36
N GLY A 117 -11.55 9.63 19.51
CA GLY A 117 -11.48 8.41 18.71
C GLY A 117 -11.76 8.60 17.22
N ALA A 118 -12.64 9.54 16.85
CA ALA A 118 -12.93 9.84 15.44
C ALA A 118 -11.72 10.48 14.76
N TYR A 119 -10.97 11.30 15.49
CA TYR A 119 -9.73 11.89 15.00
C TYR A 119 -8.62 10.85 14.88
N ALA A 120 -8.56 9.87 15.79
CA ALA A 120 -7.66 8.72 15.65
C ALA A 120 -7.97 7.91 14.40
N LEU A 121 -9.26 7.61 14.14
CA LEU A 121 -9.69 6.91 12.94
C LEU A 121 -9.37 7.68 11.66
N ALA A 122 -9.66 8.98 11.64
CA ALA A 122 -9.36 9.86 10.50
C ALA A 122 -7.84 9.98 10.26
N GLY A 123 -7.03 10.08 11.33
CA GLY A 123 -5.57 10.09 11.24
C GLY A 123 -4.99 8.78 10.71
N ALA A 124 -5.54 7.64 11.13
CA ALA A 124 -5.18 6.33 10.60
C ALA A 124 -5.46 6.23 9.09
N ALA A 125 -6.65 6.66 8.65
CA ALA A 125 -7.03 6.71 7.25
C ALA A 125 -6.13 7.64 6.43
N ALA A 126 -5.86 8.85 6.94
CA ALA A 126 -5.01 9.83 6.29
C ALA A 126 -3.56 9.33 6.12
N MET A 127 -2.98 8.70 7.15
CA MET A 127 -1.63 8.14 7.08
C MET A 127 -1.55 7.01 6.05
N LEU A 128 -2.50 6.08 6.07
CA LEU A 128 -2.58 4.99 5.10
C LEU A 128 -2.75 5.50 3.67
N GLY A 129 -3.69 6.43 3.44
CA GLY A 129 -3.94 7.04 2.14
C GLY A 129 -2.75 7.86 1.62
N GLY A 130 -2.01 8.51 2.53
CA GLY A 130 -0.79 9.24 2.21
C GLY A 130 0.38 8.33 1.81
N VAL A 131 0.59 7.21 2.51
CA VAL A 131 1.69 6.27 2.24
C VAL A 131 1.41 5.40 1.01
N GLN A 132 0.20 4.83 0.94
CA GLN A 132 -0.13 3.82 -0.07
C GLN A 132 -0.73 4.42 -1.35
N ARG A 133 -1.26 5.65 -1.30
CA ARG A 133 -1.99 6.33 -2.41
C ARG A 133 -3.26 5.61 -2.90
N ALA A 134 -3.65 4.51 -2.26
CA ALA A 134 -4.92 3.82 -2.50
C ALA A 134 -6.04 4.47 -1.66
N THR A 135 -7.06 5.03 -2.32
CA THR A 135 -8.12 5.78 -1.64
C THR A 135 -9.41 4.98 -1.51
N ILE A 136 -9.99 4.52 -2.63
CA ILE A 136 -11.35 3.93 -2.62
C ILE A 136 -11.39 2.65 -1.78
N SER A 137 -10.53 1.67 -2.06
CA SER A 137 -10.51 0.41 -1.32
C SER A 137 -10.20 0.62 0.16
N LEU A 138 -9.32 1.56 0.48
CA LEU A 138 -8.95 1.86 1.87
C LEU A 138 -10.14 2.43 2.66
N ILE A 139 -10.84 3.40 2.07
CA ILE A 139 -12.01 4.01 2.69
C ILE A 139 -13.07 2.96 2.97
N VAL A 140 -13.32 2.04 2.03
CA VAL A 140 -14.25 0.92 2.21
C VAL A 140 -13.83 0.02 3.37
N ILE A 141 -12.56 -0.42 3.42
CA ILE A 141 -12.04 -1.27 4.50
C ILE A 141 -12.24 -0.61 5.87
N ILE A 142 -11.96 0.68 5.99
CA ILE A 142 -12.08 1.40 7.27
C ILE A 142 -13.55 1.54 7.68
N ILE A 143 -14.46 1.77 6.73
CA ILE A 143 -15.90 1.90 7.01
C ILE A 143 -16.49 0.55 7.41
N GLU A 144 -16.18 -0.52 6.68
CA GLU A 144 -16.62 -1.86 7.03
C GLU A 144 -16.07 -2.27 8.40
N GLY A 145 -14.78 -1.99 8.68
CA GLY A 145 -14.17 -2.27 9.97
C GLY A 145 -14.74 -1.46 11.14
N THR A 146 -15.26 -0.25 10.88
CA THR A 146 -15.91 0.59 11.90
C THR A 146 -17.41 0.27 12.03
N ALA A 147 -18.00 -0.41 11.05
CA ALA A 147 -19.43 -0.67 10.93
C ALA A 147 -20.32 0.58 11.10
N ASN A 148 -19.79 1.77 10.78
CA ASN A 148 -20.49 3.04 10.96
C ASN A 148 -20.23 3.99 9.78
N VAL A 149 -21.28 4.22 8.99
CA VAL A 149 -21.24 5.04 7.78
C VAL A 149 -21.23 6.54 8.07
N HIS A 150 -21.57 6.98 9.28
CA HIS A 150 -21.58 8.41 9.61
C HIS A 150 -20.18 9.05 9.55
N PHE A 151 -19.12 8.26 9.70
CA PHE A 151 -17.74 8.72 9.57
C PHE A 151 -17.20 8.72 8.12
N LEU A 152 -18.01 8.32 7.12
CA LEU A 152 -17.58 8.25 5.73
C LEU A 152 -17.07 9.60 5.20
N LEU A 153 -17.86 10.66 5.34
CA LEU A 153 -17.53 11.98 4.80
C LEU A 153 -16.21 12.54 5.36
N PRO A 154 -15.97 12.58 6.68
CA PRO A 154 -14.70 13.06 7.21
C PRO A 154 -13.50 12.16 6.83
N ILE A 155 -13.69 10.84 6.74
CA ILE A 155 -12.63 9.91 6.30
C ILE A 155 -12.26 10.16 4.83
N VAL A 156 -13.25 10.37 3.95
CA VAL A 156 -13.00 10.68 2.54
C VAL A 156 -12.24 11.98 2.41
N VAL A 157 -12.68 13.05 3.09
CA VAL A 157 -12.04 14.38 3.00
C VAL A 157 -10.60 14.32 3.51
N THR A 158 -10.36 13.68 4.66
CA THR A 158 -9.01 13.56 5.24
C THR A 158 -8.09 12.69 4.39
N THR A 159 -8.58 11.60 3.81
CA THR A 159 -7.79 10.73 2.94
C THR A 159 -7.50 11.40 1.59
N CYS A 160 -8.47 12.10 1.00
CA CYS A 160 -8.28 12.83 -0.25
C CYS A 160 -7.30 14.00 -0.09
N THR A 161 -7.39 14.74 1.03
CA THR A 161 -6.42 15.81 1.33
C THR A 161 -5.03 15.25 1.57
N ALA A 162 -4.88 14.15 2.31
CA ALA A 162 -3.59 13.47 2.48
C ALA A 162 -3.00 12.98 1.15
N LYS A 163 -3.85 12.42 0.27
CA LYS A 163 -3.44 12.02 -1.08
C LYS A 163 -2.99 13.23 -1.90
N PHE A 164 -3.78 14.31 -1.91
CA PHE A 164 -3.49 15.53 -2.66
C PHE A 164 -2.16 16.16 -2.22
N VAL A 165 -1.99 16.36 -0.92
CA VAL A 165 -0.76 16.93 -0.34
C VAL A 165 0.44 16.09 -0.73
N GLY A 166 0.35 14.77 -0.57
CA GLY A 166 1.50 13.95 -0.90
C GLY A 166 1.74 13.79 -2.41
N ASN A 167 0.71 13.89 -3.26
CA ASN A 167 0.88 13.99 -4.71
C ASN A 167 1.65 15.26 -5.13
N ALA A 168 1.59 16.33 -4.33
CA ALA A 168 2.38 17.53 -4.56
C ALA A 168 3.89 17.29 -4.33
N PHE A 169 4.26 16.38 -3.42
CA PHE A 169 5.65 15.98 -3.19
C PHE A 169 6.12 14.87 -4.13
N GLY A 170 5.21 14.02 -4.60
CA GLY A 170 5.50 12.96 -5.55
C GLY A 170 4.24 12.18 -5.90
N ARG A 171 4.06 11.88 -7.19
CA ARG A 171 2.86 11.18 -7.69
C ARG A 171 2.82 9.70 -7.31
N GLU A 172 3.97 9.11 -7.02
CA GLU A 172 4.09 7.67 -6.77
C GLU A 172 3.81 7.31 -5.30
N GLY A 173 3.07 6.22 -5.10
CA GLY A 173 2.92 5.57 -3.79
C GLY A 173 4.12 4.70 -3.40
N VAL A 174 4.20 4.28 -2.14
CA VAL A 174 5.30 3.42 -1.67
C VAL A 174 5.44 2.10 -2.46
N TYR A 175 4.32 1.56 -2.95
CA TYR A 175 4.29 0.32 -3.72
C TYR A 175 4.76 0.53 -5.17
N GLU A 176 4.37 1.64 -5.80
CA GLU A 176 4.81 2.00 -7.16
C GLU A 176 6.32 2.29 -7.19
N ILE A 177 6.82 3.03 -6.19
CA ILE A 177 8.27 3.24 -5.99
C ILE A 177 9.00 1.90 -5.89
N GLY A 178 8.43 0.94 -5.15
CA GLY A 178 8.98 -0.41 -5.03
C GLY A 178 9.03 -1.17 -6.37
N LEU A 179 7.97 -1.09 -7.18
CA LEU A 179 7.93 -1.69 -8.52
C LEU A 179 8.97 -1.06 -9.45
N ARG A 180 9.08 0.27 -9.46
CA ARG A 180 10.06 1.01 -10.25
C ARG A 180 11.49 0.67 -9.84
N ARG A 181 11.78 0.56 -8.54
CA ARG A 181 13.10 0.12 -8.03
C ARG A 181 13.46 -1.29 -8.49
N LYS A 182 12.49 -2.20 -8.55
CA LYS A 182 12.68 -3.56 -9.10
C LYS A 182 12.78 -3.61 -10.63
N ARG A 183 12.68 -2.45 -11.32
CA ARG A 183 12.65 -2.32 -12.79
C ARG A 183 11.60 -3.21 -13.45
N LEU A 184 10.49 -3.44 -12.73
CA LEU A 184 9.34 -4.14 -13.29
C LEU A 184 8.57 -3.17 -14.19
N ARG A 185 8.24 -3.63 -15.40
CA ARG A 185 7.40 -2.87 -16.32
C ARG A 185 5.95 -3.04 -15.86
N PHE A 186 5.42 -2.03 -15.20
CA PHE A 186 4.00 -1.93 -14.88
C PHE A 186 3.36 -0.87 -15.76
N LEU A 187 2.10 -1.08 -16.14
CA LEU A 187 1.33 -0.13 -16.92
C LEU A 187 0.43 0.66 -15.96
N GLU A 188 0.57 1.98 -15.96
CA GLU A 188 -0.27 2.87 -15.18
C GLU A 188 -1.70 2.91 -15.74
N HIS A 189 -2.68 3.26 -14.90
CA HIS A 189 -4.08 3.35 -15.31
C HIS A 189 -4.31 4.45 -16.34
N GLU A 190 -3.63 5.58 -16.18
CA GLU A 190 -3.64 6.70 -17.10
C GLU A 190 -2.26 6.87 -17.71
N PRO A 191 -2.16 7.10 -19.03
CA PRO A 191 -0.88 7.43 -19.65
C PRO A 191 -0.37 8.77 -19.12
N GLY A 192 0.96 8.94 -19.10
CA GLY A 192 1.54 10.25 -18.83
C GLY A 192 1.13 11.27 -19.89
N TRP A 193 0.93 12.53 -19.49
CA TRP A 193 0.52 13.65 -20.36
C TRP A 193 1.35 13.81 -21.65
N LEU A 194 2.59 13.33 -21.67
CA LEU A 194 3.44 13.36 -22.86
C LEU A 194 2.98 12.37 -23.94
N LEU A 195 2.39 11.24 -23.54
CA LEU A 195 1.87 10.23 -24.46
C LEU A 195 0.62 10.71 -25.21
N ASP A 196 -0.10 11.70 -24.68
CA ASP A 196 -1.24 12.33 -25.39
C ASP A 196 -0.79 13.07 -26.67
N LEU A 197 0.49 13.44 -26.76
CA LEU A 197 1.10 14.08 -27.93
C LEU A 197 1.71 13.05 -28.90
N CYS A 198 1.84 11.79 -28.49
CA CYS A 198 2.47 10.74 -29.30
C CYS A 198 1.42 9.98 -30.11
N THR A 199 1.78 9.60 -31.33
CA THR A 199 0.98 8.69 -32.14
C THR A 199 1.41 7.25 -31.90
N ALA A 200 0.56 6.28 -32.27
CA ALA A 200 0.94 4.88 -32.25
C ALA A 200 2.21 4.58 -33.09
N GLY A 201 2.48 5.42 -34.11
CA GLY A 201 3.68 5.34 -34.93
C GLY A 201 4.97 5.66 -34.20
N ASP A 202 4.92 6.55 -33.20
CA ASP A 202 6.09 6.95 -32.42
C ASP A 202 6.45 5.91 -31.35
N VAL A 203 5.46 5.13 -30.92
CA VAL A 203 5.60 4.13 -29.84
C VAL A 203 5.88 2.73 -30.40
N MET A 204 5.45 2.43 -31.63
CA MET A 204 5.62 1.10 -32.22
C MET A 204 7.09 0.76 -32.51
N ALA A 205 7.45 -0.52 -32.32
CA ALA A 205 8.79 -1.00 -32.60
C ALA A 205 8.97 -1.32 -34.10
N HIS A 206 10.05 -0.82 -34.69
CA HIS A 206 10.46 -1.13 -36.06
C HIS A 206 11.91 -1.63 -36.13
N PRO A 207 12.25 -2.53 -37.07
CA PRO A 207 11.36 -3.23 -38.02
C PRO A 207 10.62 -4.42 -37.38
N VAL A 208 9.43 -4.73 -37.88
CA VAL A 208 8.61 -5.86 -37.38
C VAL A 208 8.98 -7.16 -38.09
N VAL A 209 9.28 -8.22 -37.32
CA VAL A 209 9.51 -9.57 -37.86
C VAL A 209 8.15 -10.24 -38.10
N SER A 210 7.73 -10.32 -39.37
CA SER A 210 6.48 -10.95 -39.80
C SER A 210 6.71 -12.31 -40.47
N LEU A 211 5.70 -13.18 -40.40
CA LEU A 211 5.64 -14.45 -41.14
C LEU A 211 4.58 -14.37 -42.24
N SER A 212 4.70 -15.16 -43.31
CA SER A 212 3.64 -15.27 -44.32
C SER A 212 2.57 -16.28 -43.91
N VAL A 213 1.36 -16.16 -44.47
CA VAL A 213 0.27 -17.15 -44.27
C VAL A 213 0.73 -18.57 -44.64
N ILE A 214 1.52 -18.66 -45.71
CA ILE A 214 2.19 -19.88 -46.15
C ILE A 214 3.68 -19.58 -46.10
N ASP A 215 4.37 -20.09 -45.08
CA ASP A 215 5.82 -19.87 -44.89
C ASP A 215 6.57 -21.20 -44.82
N THR A 216 7.87 -21.14 -45.11
CA THR A 216 8.76 -22.30 -45.04
C THR A 216 9.20 -22.56 -43.59
N ILE A 217 9.40 -23.83 -43.23
CA ILE A 217 9.90 -24.20 -41.89
C ILE A 217 11.25 -23.52 -41.61
N GLY A 218 12.11 -23.40 -42.63
CA GLY A 218 13.39 -22.72 -42.50
C GLY A 218 13.25 -21.26 -42.09
N ASN A 219 12.30 -20.53 -42.68
CA ASN A 219 12.01 -19.15 -42.29
C ASN A 219 11.43 -19.04 -40.88
N ILE A 220 10.51 -19.94 -40.51
CA ILE A 220 9.90 -19.98 -39.17
C ILE A 220 10.99 -20.22 -38.11
N VAL A 221 11.86 -21.23 -38.31
CA VAL A 221 12.98 -21.52 -37.41
C VAL A 221 13.95 -20.33 -37.38
N ARG A 222 14.23 -19.70 -38.52
CA ARG A 222 15.07 -18.49 -38.58
C ARG A 222 14.46 -17.36 -37.74
N ALA A 223 13.17 -17.04 -37.90
CA ALA A 223 12.47 -16.00 -37.15
C ALA A 223 12.44 -16.29 -35.63
N LEU A 224 12.29 -17.56 -35.26
CA LEU A 224 12.36 -18.01 -33.87
C LEU A 224 13.79 -17.91 -33.29
N SER A 225 14.82 -18.14 -34.11
CA SER A 225 16.22 -18.06 -33.68
C SER A 225 16.75 -16.62 -33.65
N SER A 226 16.29 -15.77 -34.57
CA SER A 226 16.80 -14.40 -34.73
C SER A 226 16.21 -13.42 -33.71
N SER A 227 15.03 -13.72 -33.15
CA SER A 227 14.32 -12.81 -32.24
C SER A 227 13.88 -13.48 -30.94
N ARG A 228 13.75 -12.67 -29.88
CA ARG A 228 13.16 -13.06 -28.59
C ARG A 228 11.67 -12.70 -28.47
N HIS A 229 11.02 -12.34 -29.58
CA HIS A 229 9.60 -12.01 -29.58
C HIS A 229 8.75 -13.26 -29.32
N ASN A 230 7.67 -13.07 -28.56
CA ASN A 230 6.73 -14.13 -28.21
C ASN A 230 5.51 -14.19 -29.13
N GLY A 231 5.33 -13.21 -30.02
CA GLY A 231 4.27 -13.17 -31.00
C GLY A 231 4.79 -12.60 -32.32
N PHE A 232 4.29 -13.14 -33.43
CA PHE A 232 4.66 -12.76 -34.78
C PHE A 232 3.37 -12.43 -35.57
N PRO A 233 3.29 -11.27 -36.22
CA PRO A 233 2.20 -10.98 -37.15
C PRO A 233 2.33 -11.83 -38.40
N VAL A 234 1.18 -12.33 -38.89
CA VAL A 234 1.06 -13.13 -40.10
C VAL A 234 0.49 -12.24 -41.21
N LEU A 235 1.25 -12.10 -42.29
CA LEU A 235 0.91 -11.26 -43.43
C LEU A 235 0.56 -12.12 -44.65
N SER A 236 -0.50 -11.74 -45.36
CA SER A 236 -0.81 -12.23 -46.71
C SER A 236 -0.15 -11.31 -47.75
N LEU A 237 0.52 -11.90 -48.73
CA LEU A 237 1.14 -11.18 -49.83
C LEU A 237 0.07 -10.81 -50.86
N GLY A 238 -0.44 -9.57 -50.81
CA GLY A 238 -1.38 -9.03 -51.78
C GLY A 238 -0.72 -8.05 -52.76
N ALA A 239 -1.42 -7.72 -53.85
CA ALA A 239 -0.94 -6.83 -54.93
C ALA A 239 -0.64 -5.37 -54.48
N GLY A 240 -1.04 -4.98 -53.26
CA GLY A 240 -0.84 -3.63 -52.70
C GLY A 240 -0.02 -3.59 -51.41
N GLY A 241 0.68 -4.68 -51.04
CA GLY A 241 1.45 -4.79 -49.80
C GLY A 241 1.03 -5.97 -48.92
N GLY A 242 1.72 -6.15 -47.79
CA GLY A 242 1.40 -7.19 -46.82
C GLY A 242 0.14 -6.86 -46.02
N ARG A 243 -0.94 -7.62 -46.21
CA ARG A 243 -2.17 -7.51 -45.43
C ARG A 243 -2.07 -8.34 -44.15
N LEU A 244 -2.39 -7.76 -42.99
CA LEU A 244 -2.43 -8.52 -41.73
C LEU A 244 -3.63 -9.46 -41.71
N GLU A 245 -3.36 -10.76 -41.60
CA GLU A 245 -4.39 -11.81 -41.45
C GLU A 245 -4.55 -12.25 -40.00
N GLY A 246 -3.48 -12.14 -39.19
CA GLY A 246 -3.55 -12.50 -37.78
C GLY A 246 -2.20 -12.46 -37.07
N THR A 247 -2.13 -13.07 -35.89
CA THR A 247 -0.91 -13.18 -35.10
C THR A 247 -0.72 -14.61 -34.63
N VAL A 248 0.50 -15.11 -34.65
CA VAL A 248 0.86 -16.43 -34.13
C VAL A 248 1.86 -16.30 -33.00
N LEU A 249 1.63 -17.04 -31.91
CA LEU A 249 2.51 -17.03 -30.74
C LEU A 249 3.70 -17.98 -30.95
N ARG A 250 4.83 -17.63 -30.33
CA ARG A 250 6.04 -18.46 -30.29
C ARG A 250 5.77 -19.84 -29.70
N SER A 251 4.93 -19.93 -28.68
CA SER A 251 4.53 -21.20 -28.04
C SER A 251 3.77 -22.10 -29.01
N GLN A 252 2.85 -21.54 -29.79
CA GLN A 252 2.07 -22.25 -30.80
C GLN A 252 2.98 -22.80 -31.92
N LEU A 253 3.88 -21.96 -32.44
CA LEU A 253 4.85 -22.39 -33.46
C LEU A 253 5.75 -23.52 -32.96
N ARG A 254 6.26 -23.41 -31.72
CA ARG A 254 7.08 -24.47 -31.12
C ARG A 254 6.31 -25.78 -30.97
N HIS A 255 5.05 -25.70 -30.54
CA HIS A 255 4.17 -26.87 -30.41
C HIS A 255 3.89 -27.53 -31.77
N MET A 256 3.60 -26.74 -32.81
CA MET A 256 3.38 -27.26 -34.17
C MET A 256 4.63 -27.91 -34.76
N LEU A 257 5.81 -27.31 -34.54
CA LEU A 257 7.08 -27.90 -34.96
C LEU A 257 7.36 -29.20 -34.19
N SER A 258 7.18 -29.23 -32.87
CA SER A 258 7.38 -30.45 -32.10
C SER A 258 6.42 -31.56 -32.52
N ALA A 259 5.15 -31.26 -32.77
CA ALA A 259 4.19 -32.26 -33.23
C ALA A 259 4.59 -32.85 -34.60
N ARG A 260 5.07 -32.01 -35.53
CA ARG A 260 5.51 -32.44 -36.86
C ARG A 260 6.78 -33.30 -36.83
N PHE A 261 7.74 -32.99 -35.96
CA PHE A 261 9.01 -33.73 -35.87
C PHE A 261 8.96 -34.91 -34.89
N ALA A 262 8.02 -34.94 -33.94
CA ALA A 262 7.83 -36.07 -33.02
C ALA A 262 7.03 -37.22 -33.65
N GLY A 263 6.16 -36.96 -34.63
CA GLY A 263 5.41 -38.00 -35.36
C GLY A 263 6.16 -38.65 -36.53
N GLY A 264 7.48 -38.45 -36.62
CA GLY A 264 8.33 -38.92 -37.72
C GLY A 264 9.24 -40.11 -37.38
N VAL A 265 8.94 -40.85 -36.32
CA VAL A 265 9.57 -42.15 -35.98
C VAL A 265 8.51 -43.24 -35.99
#